data_AF-A0A8X6Y573-F1
#
_entry.id   AF-A0A8X6Y573-F1
#
_cell.length_a   1.000
_cell.length_b   1.000
_cell.length_c   1.000
_cell.angle_alpha   90.00
_cell.angle_beta   90.00
_cell.angle_gamma   90.00
#
_symmetry.space_group_name_H-M   'P 1'
#
loop_
_entity.id
_entity.type
_entity.pdbx_description
1 polymer ?
#
loop_
_entity_poly.entity_id
_entity_poly.type
_entity_poly.pdbx_seq_one_letter_code
_entity_poly.pdbx_strand_id
1 'polypeptide(L)'
;MAARLVGRRNWNQRVSSFKSSSSDDYCVTGMMLLHVCTDGYAQDVSSPGAGFYCENLFEGSSAAGLGATNFDAEIEAVRRAICHL
;
A
#
# COMPACT_ATOMS: atom_id res chain seq x y z
N MET A 1 9.85 18.21 5.70
CA MET A 1 10.65 16.98 5.90
C MET A 1 10.02 15.97 6.87
N ALA A 2 9.17 16.39 7.82
CA ALA A 2 8.54 15.49 8.81
C ALA A 2 7.44 14.55 8.26
N ALA A 3 6.57 15.00 7.34
CA ALA A 3 5.44 14.21 6.82
C ALA A 3 5.85 12.89 6.12
N ARG A 4 6.97 12.89 5.39
CA ARG A 4 7.50 11.71 4.70
C ARG A 4 7.98 10.61 5.67
N LEU A 5 8.38 10.99 6.88
CA LEU A 5 8.78 10.05 7.93
C LEU A 5 7.58 9.51 8.70
N VAL A 6 6.53 10.33 8.87
CA VAL A 6 5.27 9.92 9.53
C VAL A 6 4.53 8.88 8.67
N GLY A 7 4.40 9.12 7.36
CA GLY A 7 3.75 8.16 6.46
C GLY A 7 4.44 6.79 6.41
N ARG A 8 5.79 6.77 6.41
CA ARG A 8 6.57 5.51 6.45
C ARG A 8 6.41 4.73 7.75
N ARG A 9 6.36 5.40 8.90
CA ARG A 9 6.17 4.69 10.20
C ARG A 9 4.78 4.08 10.31
N ASN A 10 3.76 4.80 9.85
CA ASN A 10 2.38 4.34 9.88
C ASN A 10 2.18 3.16 8.91
N TRP A 11 2.81 3.23 7.73
CA TRP A 11 2.86 2.14 6.76
C TRP A 11 3.48 0.87 7.35
N ASN A 12 4.66 0.97 7.96
CA ASN A 12 5.35 -0.19 8.52
C ASN A 12 4.53 -0.87 9.63
N GLN A 13 3.84 -0.09 10.48
CA GLN A 13 2.95 -0.65 11.51
C GLN A 13 1.75 -1.40 10.90
N ARG A 14 1.12 -0.84 9.84
CA ARG A 14 -0.03 -1.46 9.17
C ARG A 14 0.37 -2.76 8.44
N VAL A 15 1.53 -2.79 7.79
CA VAL A 15 2.09 -4.01 7.18
C VAL A 15 2.32 -5.10 8.24
N SER A 16 2.89 -4.75 9.40
CA SER A 16 3.11 -5.72 10.49
C SER A 16 1.80 -6.29 11.05
N SER A 17 0.75 -5.49 11.23
CA SER A 17 -0.54 -6.00 11.68
C SER A 17 -1.17 -6.96 10.67
N PHE A 18 -0.96 -6.72 9.37
CA PHE A 18 -1.60 -7.48 8.31
C PHE A 18 -0.92 -8.83 8.04
N LYS A 19 0.42 -8.89 8.12
CA LYS A 19 1.20 -10.14 8.09
C LYS A 19 0.71 -11.16 9.13
N SER A 20 0.21 -10.68 10.26
CA SER A 20 -0.34 -11.55 11.31
C SER A 20 -1.71 -12.15 10.96
N SER A 21 -2.42 -11.60 9.95
CA SER A 21 -3.79 -11.98 9.58
C SER A 21 -3.92 -12.74 8.26
N SER A 22 -2.91 -12.81 7.40
CA SER A 22 -3.01 -13.41 6.04
C SER A 22 -2.73 -14.91 5.97
N SER A 23 -2.68 -15.63 7.10
CA SER A 23 -2.31 -17.05 7.15
C SER A 23 -3.28 -18.03 6.44
N ASP A 24 -4.39 -17.54 5.86
CA ASP A 24 -5.48 -18.35 5.30
C ASP A 24 -5.74 -18.03 3.82
N ASP A 25 -4.77 -18.31 2.93
CA ASP A 25 -4.95 -18.14 1.48
C ASP A 25 -5.58 -19.38 0.81
N TYR A 26 -6.73 -19.20 0.15
CA TYR A 26 -7.46 -20.24 -0.58
C TYR A 26 -6.83 -20.49 -1.96
N CYS A 27 -6.33 -21.70 -2.22
CA CYS A 27 -5.81 -22.09 -3.53
C CYS A 27 -6.96 -22.45 -4.49
N VAL A 28 -7.22 -21.63 -5.51
CA VAL A 28 -8.02 -22.03 -6.67
C VAL A 28 -7.09 -22.82 -7.61
N THR A 29 -7.31 -24.14 -7.66
CA THR A 29 -6.56 -25.17 -8.39
C THR A 29 -5.59 -24.67 -9.46
N GLY A 30 -4.29 -24.67 -9.14
CA GLY A 30 -3.19 -24.51 -10.09
C GLY A 30 -2.76 -23.07 -10.41
N MET A 31 -3.49 -22.06 -9.94
CA MET A 31 -3.04 -20.66 -10.02
C MET A 31 -2.56 -20.21 -8.64
N MET A 32 -1.32 -19.72 -8.58
CA MET A 32 -0.80 -19.09 -7.38
C MET A 32 -1.54 -17.74 -7.23
N LEU A 33 -2.40 -17.64 -6.22
CA LEU A 33 -3.12 -16.41 -5.91
C LEU A 33 -2.15 -15.44 -5.27
N LEU A 34 -2.02 -14.26 -5.88
CA LEU A 34 -1.15 -13.20 -5.36
C LEU A 34 -1.96 -12.25 -4.49
N HIS A 35 -1.65 -12.23 -3.19
CA HIS A 35 -2.25 -11.28 -2.27
C HIS A 35 -1.43 -9.99 -2.25
N VAL A 36 -2.02 -8.90 -2.76
CA VAL A 36 -1.42 -7.57 -2.78
C VAL A 36 -2.27 -6.65 -1.94
N CYS A 37 -1.66 -6.05 -0.92
CA CYS A 37 -2.29 -5.07 -0.05
C CYS A 37 -1.94 -3.66 -0.54
N THR A 38 -2.95 -2.79 -0.63
CA THR A 38 -2.80 -1.38 -1.02
C THR A 38 -3.52 -0.50 -0.02
N ASP A 39 -2.99 0.69 0.24
CA ASP A 39 -3.68 1.67 1.09
C ASP A 39 -3.22 3.10 0.75
N GLY A 40 -4.16 4.04 0.86
CA GLY A 40 -4.02 5.45 0.55
C GLY A 40 -4.27 6.31 1.79
N TYR A 41 -3.49 7.37 1.95
CA TYR A 41 -3.58 8.21 3.14
C TYR A 41 -3.28 9.69 2.89
N ALA A 42 -4.16 10.56 3.36
CA ALA A 42 -4.04 12.01 3.41
C ALA A 42 -4.47 12.48 4.81
N GLN A 43 -3.51 12.98 5.59
CA GLN A 43 -3.75 13.53 6.93
C GLN A 43 -4.09 15.02 6.90
N ASP A 44 -3.48 15.74 5.98
CA ASP A 44 -3.62 17.18 5.76
C ASP A 44 -3.37 17.45 4.27
N VAL A 45 -3.82 18.61 3.77
CA VAL A 45 -3.75 19.09 2.36
C VAL A 45 -2.40 18.94 1.64
N SER A 46 -1.35 18.53 2.38
CA SER A 46 -0.05 18.16 1.86
C SER A 46 -0.01 16.73 1.33
N SER A 47 0.04 16.61 0.00
CA SER A 47 0.47 15.43 -0.77
C SER A 47 0.13 14.06 -0.14
N PRO A 48 -1.05 13.49 -0.44
CA PRO A 48 -1.41 12.15 -0.03
C PRO A 48 -0.34 11.10 -0.39
N GLY A 49 -0.16 10.14 0.50
CA GLY A 49 0.73 9.00 0.34
C GLY A 49 -0.03 7.77 -0.10
N ALA A 50 0.57 7.01 -1.01
CA ALA A 50 0.08 5.74 -1.53
C ALA A 50 1.09 4.64 -1.15
N GLY A 51 0.63 3.52 -0.62
CA GLY A 51 1.47 2.39 -0.23
C GLY A 51 0.97 1.06 -0.78
N PHE A 52 1.89 0.17 -1.11
CA PHE A 52 1.57 -1.19 -1.56
C PHE A 52 2.57 -2.21 -1.02
N TYR A 53 2.10 -3.42 -0.77
CA TYR A 53 2.87 -4.52 -0.19
C TYR A 53 2.35 -5.86 -0.71
N CYS A 54 3.27 -6.74 -1.09
CA CYS A 54 3.00 -8.12 -1.43
C CYS A 54 4.05 -9.00 -0.72
N GLU A 55 3.57 -10.00 0.02
CA GLU A 55 4.43 -10.80 0.86
C GLU A 55 5.50 -11.54 0.06
N ASN A 56 6.75 -11.40 0.51
CA ASN A 56 7.95 -12.00 -0.09
C ASN A 56 8.25 -11.61 -1.55
N LEU A 57 7.56 -10.60 -2.11
CA LEU A 57 7.79 -10.16 -3.50
C LEU A 57 8.20 -8.70 -3.62
N PHE A 58 7.36 -7.76 -3.15
CA PHE A 58 7.64 -6.34 -3.31
C PHE A 58 6.88 -5.49 -2.30
N GLU A 59 7.43 -4.31 -2.02
CA GLU A 59 6.75 -3.27 -1.26
C GLU A 59 7.21 -1.90 -1.74
N GLY A 60 6.37 -0.88 -1.54
CA GLY A 60 6.71 0.47 -1.96
C GLY A 60 5.74 1.53 -1.49
N SER A 61 6.15 2.78 -1.71
CA SER A 61 5.35 3.95 -1.40
C SER A 61 5.56 5.05 -2.43
N SER A 62 4.49 5.73 -2.82
CA SER A 62 4.45 6.84 -3.77
C SER A 62 3.72 8.04 -3.17
N ALA A 63 3.91 9.22 -3.75
CA ALA A 63 3.06 10.38 -3.49
C ALA A 63 2.02 10.48 -4.60
N ALA A 64 0.74 10.65 -4.24
CA ALA A 64 -0.35 10.81 -5.21
C ALA A 64 -0.35 12.17 -5.92
N GLY A 65 0.39 13.14 -5.38
CA GLY A 65 0.51 14.49 -5.93
C GLY A 65 -0.08 15.57 -5.02
N LEU A 66 0.22 16.84 -5.31
CA LEU A 66 -0.32 17.97 -4.56
C LEU A 66 -1.81 18.17 -4.89
N GLY A 67 -2.63 18.44 -3.87
CA GLY A 67 -4.07 18.62 -4.03
C GLY A 67 -4.87 17.35 -4.30
N ALA A 68 -4.21 16.19 -4.33
CA ALA A 68 -4.87 14.89 -4.43
C ALA A 68 -5.67 14.59 -3.15
N THR A 69 -6.68 13.75 -3.28
CA THR A 69 -7.54 13.28 -2.19
C THR A 69 -7.04 11.96 -1.61
N ASN A 70 -7.64 11.51 -0.50
CA ASN A 70 -7.46 10.14 0.00
C ASN A 70 -7.73 9.10 -1.09
N PHE A 71 -8.80 9.30 -1.87
CA PHE A 71 -9.21 8.36 -2.90
C PHE A 71 -8.18 8.29 -4.04
N ASP A 72 -7.60 9.42 -4.44
CA ASP A 72 -6.53 9.45 -5.45
C ASP A 72 -5.29 8.66 -4.97
N ALA A 73 -5.01 8.68 -3.67
CA ALA A 73 -3.92 7.92 -3.07
C ALA A 73 -4.18 6.41 -3.08
N GLU A 74 -5.42 5.98 -2.84
CA GLU A 74 -5.83 4.57 -2.99
C GLU A 74 -5.64 4.09 -4.44
N ILE A 75 -6.10 4.91 -5.41
CA ILE A 75 -5.95 4.59 -6.84
C ILE A 75 -4.47 4.52 -7.23
N GLU A 76 -3.65 5.47 -6.78
CA GLU A 76 -2.21 5.45 -7.06
C GLU A 76 -1.50 4.27 -6.39
N ALA A 77 -1.94 3.82 -5.21
CA ALA A 77 -1.41 2.64 -4.55
C ALA A 77 -1.64 1.38 -5.40
N VAL A 78 -2.86 1.19 -5.90
CA VAL A 78 -3.21 0.11 -6.83
C VAL A 78 -2.42 0.22 -8.14
N ARG A 79 -2.38 1.41 -8.73
CA ARG A 79 -1.67 1.66 -10.00
C ARG A 79 -0.19 1.30 -9.91
N ARG A 80 0.45 1.66 -8.80
CA ARG A 80 1.87 1.34 -8.54
C ARG A 80 2.07 -0.14 -8.28
N ALA A 81 1.19 -0.77 -7.51
CA ALA A 81 1.27 -2.20 -7.25
C ALA A 81 1.19 -3.03 -8.54
N ILE A 82 0.29 -2.67 -9.46
CA ILE A 82 0.14 -3.34 -10.76
C ILE A 82 1.40 -3.21 -11.63
N CYS A 83 2.18 -2.12 -11.52
CA CYS A 83 3.45 -1.99 -12.26
C CYS A 83 4.53 -3.01 -11.83
N HIS A 84 4.31 -3.75 -10.74
CA HIS A 84 5.20 -4.81 -10.26
C HIS A 84 4.71 -6.23 -10.61
N LEU A 85 3.60 -6.33 -11.34
CA LEU A 85 3.02 -7.58 -11.86
C LEU A 85 3.34 -7.75 -13.34
#